data_AF-A0A7Y1V5Z8-F1
#
_entry.id   AF-A0A7Y1V5Z8-F1
#
_cell.length_a   1.000
_cell.length_b   1.000
_cell.length_c   1.000
_cell.angle_alpha   90.00
_cell.angle_beta   90.00
_cell.angle_gamma   90.00
#
_symmetry.space_group_name_H-M   'P 1'
#
loop_
_entity.id
_entity.type
_entity.pdbx_description
1 polymer ?
#
loop_
_entity_poly.entity_id
_entity_poly.type
_entity_poly.pdbx_seq_one_letter_code
_entity_poly.pdbx_strand_id
1 'polypeptide(L)'
;MSSFLFRTLIIFLVVAGCDNETSRVDCENIILSFEVQIVDSECGLAQGSIVVIPEVGSGIMRFKLDDGPFSSVGSFRDLLPGVYSITVENADGCFSSKDVLVRSGISYKDEVEPIIRVSCAISGCHDGISNVDYRVFSNFNPGDMKARTQSRNMPKEGTLTQDEIDAIACWVDDGALNN
;
A
#
# COMPACT_ATOMS: atom_id res chain seq x y z
N MET A 1 -45.89 -76.87 -0.13
CA MET A 1 -44.93 -76.49 0.93
C MET A 1 -44.19 -75.26 0.42
N SER A 2 -44.79 -74.09 0.60
CA SER A 2 -44.44 -73.09 1.63
C SER A 2 -43.01 -72.53 1.46
N SER A 3 -42.92 -71.30 0.97
CA SER A 3 -41.87 -70.37 1.40
C SER A 3 -42.38 -68.95 1.18
N PHE A 4 -42.80 -68.33 2.28
CA PHE A 4 -43.05 -66.90 2.40
C PHE A 4 -41.70 -66.18 2.37
N LEU A 5 -41.53 -65.21 1.46
CA LEU A 5 -40.47 -64.20 1.58
C LEU A 5 -41.13 -62.83 1.71
N PHE A 6 -40.96 -62.28 2.92
CA PHE A 6 -41.42 -60.98 3.39
C PHE A 6 -40.89 -59.88 2.46
N ARG A 7 -41.78 -59.15 1.78
CA ARG A 7 -41.42 -57.89 1.12
C ARG A 7 -41.31 -56.81 2.20
N THR A 8 -40.11 -56.51 2.65
CA THR A 8 -39.86 -55.30 3.45
C THR A 8 -39.96 -54.10 2.50
N LEU A 9 -41.11 -53.44 2.53
CA LEU A 9 -41.33 -52.15 1.88
C LEU A 9 -40.59 -51.08 2.69
N ILE A 10 -39.35 -50.76 2.30
CA ILE A 10 -38.66 -49.55 2.80
C ILE A 10 -39.38 -48.37 2.16
N ILE A 11 -40.26 -47.73 2.93
CA ILE A 11 -40.77 -46.40 2.61
C ILE A 11 -39.57 -45.45 2.78
N PHE A 12 -38.91 -45.12 1.68
CA PHE A 12 -38.06 -43.94 1.62
C PHE A 12 -38.98 -42.74 1.81
N LEU A 13 -39.06 -42.27 3.05
CA LEU A 13 -39.56 -40.94 3.35
C LEU A 13 -38.61 -39.98 2.65
N VAL A 14 -38.98 -39.52 1.46
CA VAL A 14 -38.36 -38.34 0.86
C VAL A 14 -38.69 -37.22 1.84
N VAL A 15 -37.75 -36.92 2.73
CA VAL A 15 -37.74 -35.64 3.41
C VAL A 15 -37.58 -34.64 2.26
N ALA A 16 -38.68 -34.01 1.86
CA ALA A 16 -38.62 -32.76 1.16
C ALA A 16 -37.99 -31.77 2.16
N GLY A 17 -36.66 -31.80 2.23
CA GLY A 17 -35.92 -30.64 2.66
C GLY A 17 -36.36 -29.56 1.71
N CYS A 18 -37.12 -28.59 2.22
CA CYS A 18 -37.16 -27.30 1.56
C CYS A 18 -35.74 -26.76 1.70
N ASP A 19 -34.90 -27.08 0.71
CA ASP A 19 -33.60 -26.47 0.55
C ASP A 19 -33.91 -25.01 0.26
N ASN A 20 -34.05 -24.24 1.34
CA ASN A 20 -34.13 -22.80 1.26
C ASN A 20 -32.69 -22.37 0.96
N GLU A 21 -32.29 -22.54 -0.30
CA GLU A 21 -31.03 -22.05 -0.82
C GLU A 21 -31.06 -20.55 -0.64
N THR A 22 -30.52 -20.13 0.50
CA THR A 22 -30.15 -18.75 0.71
C THR A 22 -29.01 -18.58 -0.26
N SER A 23 -29.30 -18.06 -1.46
CA SER A 23 -28.34 -17.90 -2.53
C SER A 23 -27.15 -17.13 -1.97
N ARG A 24 -26.03 -17.83 -1.75
CA ARG A 24 -24.81 -17.22 -1.26
C ARG A 24 -24.39 -16.22 -2.33
N VAL A 25 -24.24 -14.95 -1.95
CA VAL A 25 -23.69 -13.93 -2.86
C VAL A 25 -22.32 -14.45 -3.30
N ASP A 26 -22.18 -14.65 -4.61
CA ASP A 26 -20.93 -15.04 -5.22
C ASP A 26 -20.19 -13.78 -5.70
N CYS A 27 -19.14 -13.42 -4.98
CA CYS A 27 -18.33 -12.25 -5.28
C CYS A 27 -17.30 -12.49 -6.38
N GLU A 28 -17.18 -13.71 -6.91
CA GLU A 28 -16.16 -14.06 -7.91
C GLU A 28 -16.30 -13.25 -9.22
N ASN A 29 -17.51 -12.74 -9.51
CA ASN A 29 -17.80 -11.95 -10.71
C ASN A 29 -18.13 -10.47 -10.41
N ILE A 30 -17.97 -10.01 -9.16
CA ILE A 30 -18.26 -8.64 -8.75
C ILE A 30 -16.94 -7.89 -8.57
N ILE A 31 -16.58 -7.10 -9.57
CA ILE A 31 -15.42 -6.19 -9.49
C ILE A 31 -15.93 -4.85 -8.98
N LEU A 32 -15.56 -4.47 -7.76
CA LEU A 32 -15.79 -3.14 -7.24
C LEU A 32 -14.66 -2.22 -7.69
N SER A 33 -14.99 -1.32 -8.61
CA SER A 33 -14.12 -0.29 -9.15
C SER A 33 -14.29 1.02 -8.36
N PHE A 34 -13.16 1.66 -8.09
CA PHE A 34 -13.10 2.96 -7.42
C PHE A 34 -11.79 3.67 -7.79
N GLU A 35 -11.83 4.99 -7.74
CA GLU A 35 -10.66 5.85 -7.82
C GLU A 35 -10.26 6.34 -6.42
N VAL A 36 -9.04 6.86 -6.34
CA VAL A 36 -8.51 7.49 -5.13
C VAL A 36 -7.94 8.86 -5.50
N GLN A 37 -8.30 9.87 -4.72
CA GLN A 37 -7.61 11.16 -4.71
C GLN A 37 -6.68 11.18 -3.50
N ILE A 38 -5.42 11.51 -3.74
CA ILE A 38 -4.38 11.52 -2.72
C ILE A 38 -3.86 12.95 -2.61
N VAL A 39 -3.77 13.43 -1.38
CA VAL A 39 -2.97 14.60 -1.04
C VAL A 39 -1.76 14.08 -0.29
N ASP A 40 -0.58 14.34 -0.84
CA ASP A 40 0.69 14.00 -0.22
C ASP A 40 0.86 14.72 1.11
N SER A 41 1.71 14.18 1.97
CA SER A 41 2.07 14.80 3.24
C SER A 41 3.47 15.41 3.12
N GLU A 42 3.91 16.07 4.19
CA GLU A 42 5.32 16.46 4.37
C GLU A 42 6.08 15.36 5.11
N CYS A 43 7.39 15.27 4.86
CA CYS A 43 8.27 14.31 5.54
C CYS A 43 8.14 14.43 7.08
N GLY A 44 7.71 13.34 7.72
CA GLY A 44 7.53 13.27 9.18
C GLY A 44 6.26 13.93 9.73
N LEU A 45 5.42 14.57 8.90
CA LEU A 45 4.16 15.17 9.34
C LEU A 45 2.95 14.36 8.88
N ALA A 46 1.90 14.36 9.69
CA ALA A 46 0.66 13.64 9.42
C ALA A 46 -0.39 14.60 8.83
N GLN A 47 -0.19 15.00 7.57
CA GLN A 47 -1.01 16.01 6.87
C GLN A 47 -1.60 15.49 5.55
N GLY A 48 -1.22 14.28 5.14
CA GLY A 48 -1.74 13.63 3.94
C GLY A 48 -3.21 13.23 4.09
N SER A 49 -3.85 12.98 2.96
CA SER A 49 -5.23 12.48 2.93
C SER A 49 -5.51 11.59 1.73
N ILE A 50 -6.46 10.68 1.90
CA ILE A 50 -6.99 9.81 0.86
C ILE A 50 -8.51 10.00 0.81
N VAL A 51 -9.04 10.24 -0.39
CA VAL A 51 -10.48 10.25 -0.66
C VAL A 51 -10.79 9.16 -1.68
N VAL A 52 -11.64 8.22 -1.30
CA VAL A 52 -12.12 7.12 -2.15
C VAL A 52 -13.34 7.59 -2.94
N ILE A 53 -13.29 7.44 -4.26
CA ILE A 53 -14.36 7.84 -5.18
C ILE A 53 -14.91 6.57 -5.85
N PRO A 54 -16.06 6.06 -5.38
CA PRO A 54 -16.77 4.97 -6.02
C PRO A 54 -17.15 5.29 -7.46
N GLU A 55 -17.23 4.27 -8.33
CA GLU A 55 -17.91 4.44 -9.60
C GLU A 55 -19.41 4.76 -9.41
N VAL A 56 -19.99 5.45 -10.38
CA VAL A 56 -21.41 5.80 -10.34
C VAL A 56 -22.25 4.53 -10.43
N GLY A 57 -23.17 4.35 -9.47
CA GLY A 57 -24.08 3.21 -9.46
C GLY A 57 -23.65 2.05 -8.56
N SER A 58 -22.51 2.13 -7.86
CA SER A 58 -22.01 1.08 -6.94
C SER A 58 -22.86 0.87 -5.67
N GLY A 59 -23.96 1.60 -5.52
CA GLY A 59 -24.85 1.49 -4.36
C GLY A 59 -24.24 2.02 -3.06
N ILE A 60 -24.73 1.51 -1.93
CA ILE A 60 -24.19 1.85 -0.61
C ILE A 60 -22.90 1.06 -0.42
N MET A 61 -21.80 1.76 -0.12
CA MET A 61 -20.51 1.15 0.13
C MET A 61 -19.93 1.57 1.48
N ARG A 62 -19.01 0.74 1.96
CA ARG A 62 -18.21 0.97 3.15
C ARG A 62 -16.73 0.93 2.80
N PHE A 63 -15.94 1.69 3.53
CA PHE A 63 -14.54 1.92 3.26
C PHE A 63 -13.75 1.65 4.52
N LYS A 64 -12.57 1.03 4.39
CA LYS A 64 -11.59 0.99 5.47
C LYS A 64 -10.20 1.30 4.93
N LEU A 65 -9.37 1.82 5.81
CA LEU A 65 -7.94 2.02 5.63
C LEU A 65 -7.22 0.97 6.46
N ASP A 66 -6.35 0.20 5.81
CA ASP A 66 -5.58 -0.90 6.40
C ASP A 66 -6.49 -1.88 7.19
N ASP A 67 -6.10 -2.14 8.44
CA ASP A 67 -6.81 -2.97 9.40
C ASP A 67 -7.82 -2.18 10.26
N GLY A 68 -8.09 -0.92 9.88
CA GLY A 68 -9.07 -0.06 10.54
C GLY A 68 -10.52 -0.52 10.36
N PRO A 69 -11.46 0.07 11.12
CA PRO A 69 -12.87 -0.25 11.01
C PRO A 69 -13.48 0.27 9.70
N PHE A 70 -14.49 -0.45 9.19
CA PHE A 70 -15.29 0.02 8.06
C PHE A 70 -16.16 1.23 8.44
N SER A 71 -16.08 2.27 7.61
CA SER A 71 -16.82 3.52 7.68
C SER A 71 -17.71 3.70 6.46
N SER A 72 -18.81 4.45 6.57
CA SER A 72 -19.59 4.91 5.40
C SER A 72 -18.96 6.12 4.71
N VAL A 73 -17.90 6.70 5.29
CA VAL A 73 -17.18 7.86 4.76
C VAL A 73 -15.82 7.38 4.25
N GLY A 74 -15.58 7.49 2.95
CA GLY A 74 -14.32 7.15 2.29
C GLY A 74 -13.29 8.28 2.31
N SER A 75 -13.21 9.08 3.38
CA SER A 75 -12.21 10.14 3.52
C SER A 75 -11.35 9.86 4.76
N PHE A 76 -10.06 9.69 4.52
CA PHE A 76 -9.03 9.46 5.53
C PHE A 76 -8.07 10.65 5.55
N ARG A 77 -7.77 11.18 6.72
CA ARG A 77 -6.98 12.39 6.94
C ARG A 77 -5.91 12.14 7.98
N ASP A 78 -5.03 13.12 8.17
CA ASP A 78 -3.96 13.10 9.14
C ASP A 78 -3.04 11.88 8.94
N LEU A 79 -2.72 11.61 7.66
CA LEU A 79 -1.89 10.49 7.25
C LEU A 79 -0.43 10.92 7.15
N LEU A 80 0.46 10.08 7.66
CA LEU A 80 1.90 10.18 7.41
C LEU A 80 2.20 9.76 5.96
N PRO A 81 3.38 10.10 5.41
CA PRO A 81 3.88 9.43 4.23
C PRO A 81 3.93 7.92 4.45
N GLY A 82 3.47 7.15 3.47
CA GLY A 82 3.41 5.70 3.59
C GLY A 82 2.49 5.02 2.58
N VAL A 83 2.62 3.70 2.52
CA VAL A 83 1.73 2.84 1.74
C VAL A 83 0.54 2.45 2.61
N TYR A 84 -0.67 2.67 2.08
CA TYR A 84 -1.94 2.36 2.72
C TYR A 84 -2.76 1.42 1.85
N SER A 85 -3.45 0.45 2.46
CA SER A 85 -4.38 -0.43 1.76
C SER A 85 -5.82 0.06 1.94
N ILE A 86 -6.45 0.47 0.85
CA ILE A 86 -7.86 0.86 0.84
C ILE A 86 -8.69 -0.36 0.51
N THR A 87 -9.68 -0.69 1.34
CA THR A 87 -10.69 -1.70 1.03
C THR A 87 -12.07 -1.07 0.92
N VAL A 88 -12.79 -1.43 -0.14
CA VAL A 88 -14.17 -1.04 -0.40
C VAL A 88 -15.05 -2.29 -0.31
N GLU A 89 -16.16 -2.21 0.42
CA GLU A 89 -17.16 -3.27 0.59
C GLU A 89 -18.55 -2.77 0.14
N ASN A 90 -19.29 -3.58 -0.61
CA ASN A 90 -20.68 -3.27 -1.00
C ASN A 90 -21.69 -3.90 -0.02
N ALA A 91 -22.99 -3.64 -0.24
CA ALA A 91 -24.06 -4.17 0.61
C ALA A 91 -24.19 -5.72 0.60
N ASP A 92 -23.66 -6.38 -0.44
CA ASP A 92 -23.70 -7.82 -0.59
C ASP A 92 -22.50 -8.53 0.09
N GLY A 93 -21.59 -7.76 0.71
CA GLY A 93 -20.39 -8.26 1.39
C GLY A 93 -19.21 -8.56 0.47
N CYS A 94 -19.29 -8.18 -0.80
CA CYS A 94 -18.17 -8.26 -1.73
C CYS A 94 -17.22 -7.09 -1.51
N PHE A 95 -15.91 -7.34 -1.65
CA PHE A 95 -14.90 -6.33 -1.42
C PHE A 95 -13.80 -6.30 -2.49
N SER A 96 -13.18 -5.13 -2.64
CA SER A 96 -12.01 -4.89 -3.48
C SER A 96 -11.00 -4.05 -2.71
N SER A 97 -9.71 -4.31 -2.92
CA SER A 97 -8.62 -3.59 -2.24
C SER A 97 -7.63 -2.99 -3.23
N LYS A 98 -7.06 -1.84 -2.85
CA LYS A 98 -6.03 -1.14 -3.62
C LYS A 98 -5.01 -0.50 -2.67
N ASP A 99 -3.73 -0.79 -2.91
CA ASP A 99 -2.65 -0.11 -2.21
C ASP A 99 -2.36 1.25 -2.86
N VAL A 100 -2.13 2.25 -2.03
CA VAL A 100 -1.90 3.64 -2.44
C VAL A 100 -0.74 4.22 -1.64
N LEU A 101 0.09 5.05 -2.27
CA LEU A 101 1.22 5.72 -1.63
C LEU A 101 0.85 7.19 -1.38
N VAL A 102 0.85 7.60 -0.12
CA VAL A 102 0.91 9.01 0.29
C VAL A 102 2.38 9.38 0.36
N ARG A 103 2.85 10.31 -0.47
CA ARG A 103 4.28 10.68 -0.49
C ARG A 103 4.63 11.70 0.58
N SER A 104 5.92 11.84 0.84
CA SER A 104 6.51 12.88 1.69
C SER A 104 6.73 14.22 0.99
N GLY A 105 6.48 14.27 -0.32
CA GLY A 105 6.71 15.43 -1.16
C GLY A 105 8.18 15.63 -1.57
N ILE A 106 9.11 14.81 -1.07
CA ILE A 106 10.53 14.99 -1.35
C ILE A 106 10.87 14.69 -2.82
N SER A 107 11.48 15.67 -3.48
CA SER A 107 11.97 15.62 -4.86
C SER A 107 13.46 15.24 -4.90
N TYR A 108 13.84 14.29 -5.75
CA TYR A 108 15.26 13.98 -5.93
C TYR A 108 16.01 15.21 -6.41
N LYS A 109 15.55 15.85 -7.47
CA LYS A 109 16.27 16.95 -8.11
C LYS A 109 16.42 18.17 -7.22
N ASP A 110 15.39 18.50 -6.45
CA ASP A 110 15.35 19.75 -5.69
C ASP A 110 15.95 19.60 -4.30
N GLU A 111 15.83 18.43 -3.66
CA GLU A 111 16.20 18.25 -2.26
C GLU A 111 17.33 17.25 -2.07
N VAL A 112 17.30 16.09 -2.74
CA VAL A 112 18.30 15.02 -2.49
C VAL A 112 19.56 15.20 -3.33
N GLU A 113 19.45 15.58 -4.60
CA GLU A 113 20.59 15.76 -5.50
C GLU A 113 21.62 16.74 -4.92
N PRO A 114 21.25 17.94 -4.43
CA PRO A 114 22.21 18.86 -3.83
C PRO A 114 22.99 18.24 -2.66
N ILE A 115 22.30 17.46 -1.80
CA ILE A 115 22.93 16.76 -0.68
C ILE A 115 23.94 15.73 -1.19
N ILE A 116 23.56 14.91 -2.17
CA ILE A 116 24.45 13.90 -2.75
C ILE A 116 25.68 14.54 -3.41
N ARG A 117 25.50 15.64 -4.14
CA ARG A 117 26.61 16.34 -4.83
C ARG A 117 27.62 16.93 -3.86
N VAL A 118 27.16 17.49 -2.75
CA VAL A 118 28.02 18.20 -1.79
C VAL A 118 28.64 17.25 -0.77
N SER A 119 27.88 16.25 -0.32
CA SER A 119 28.24 15.46 0.86
C SER A 119 28.60 14.01 0.55
N CYS A 120 28.31 13.51 -0.65
CA CYS A 120 28.56 12.11 -1.00
C CYS A 120 29.49 11.97 -2.20
N ALA A 121 29.21 12.63 -3.32
CA ALA A 121 29.92 12.51 -4.60
C ALA A 121 31.12 13.48 -4.70
N ILE A 122 32.02 13.41 -3.73
CA ILE A 122 33.20 14.30 -3.61
C ILE A 122 34.50 13.58 -4.02
N SER A 123 35.55 14.31 -4.36
CA SER A 123 36.80 13.66 -4.78
C SER A 123 37.34 12.69 -3.71
N GLY A 124 37.60 11.45 -4.10
CA GLY A 124 38.01 10.36 -3.22
C GLY A 124 36.87 9.57 -2.56
N CYS A 125 35.62 10.05 -2.62
CA CYS A 125 34.44 9.38 -2.05
C CYS A 125 33.26 9.43 -3.02
N HIS A 126 32.75 8.26 -3.42
CA HIS A 126 31.65 8.10 -4.38
C HIS A 126 31.76 8.91 -5.70
N ASP A 127 32.98 9.10 -6.18
CA ASP A 127 33.32 9.84 -7.40
C ASP A 127 33.65 8.94 -8.60
N GLY A 128 33.33 7.64 -8.51
CA GLY A 128 33.60 6.67 -9.57
C GLY A 128 35.05 6.20 -9.67
N ILE A 129 35.96 6.68 -8.82
CA ILE A 129 37.36 6.22 -8.80
C ILE A 129 37.54 5.11 -7.76
N SER A 130 37.33 5.44 -6.48
CA SER A 130 37.53 4.50 -5.37
C SER A 130 36.24 3.83 -4.91
N ASN A 131 35.10 4.43 -5.22
CA ASN A 131 33.77 4.00 -4.78
C ASN A 131 32.76 4.24 -5.91
N VAL A 132 31.55 3.69 -5.76
CA VAL A 132 30.43 3.86 -6.70
C VAL A 132 30.20 5.33 -7.07
N ASP A 133 30.00 5.62 -8.36
CA ASP A 133 29.80 6.99 -8.82
C ASP A 133 28.38 7.47 -8.56
N TYR A 134 28.18 8.24 -7.47
CA TYR A 134 26.89 8.85 -7.14
C TYR A 134 26.58 10.12 -7.94
N ARG A 135 27.37 10.44 -8.97
CA ARG A 135 26.97 11.44 -9.97
C ARG A 135 26.02 10.87 -11.01
N VAL A 136 25.92 9.55 -11.09
CA VAL A 136 25.11 8.79 -12.02
C VAL A 136 23.99 8.11 -11.23
N PHE A 137 22.76 8.60 -11.39
CA PHE A 137 21.60 8.16 -10.62
C PHE A 137 21.38 6.63 -10.65
N SER A 138 21.59 6.00 -11.81
CA SER A 138 21.40 4.55 -11.97
C SER A 138 22.36 3.68 -11.14
N ASN A 139 23.42 4.27 -10.58
CA ASN A 139 24.36 3.57 -9.71
C ASN A 139 23.94 3.60 -8.23
N PHE A 140 22.85 4.29 -7.88
CA PHE A 140 22.48 4.48 -6.49
C PHE A 140 22.01 3.15 -5.90
N ASN A 141 22.30 2.97 -4.61
CA ASN A 141 21.62 1.98 -3.78
C ASN A 141 20.87 2.74 -2.67
N PRO A 142 19.63 3.18 -2.93
CA PRO A 142 18.90 4.06 -2.01
C PRO A 142 18.72 3.45 -0.62
N GLY A 143 18.44 2.15 -0.53
CA GLY A 143 18.32 1.45 0.76
C GLY A 143 19.60 1.53 1.60
N ASP A 144 20.76 1.29 0.98
CA ASP A 144 22.06 1.42 1.65
C ASP A 144 22.37 2.87 2.03
N MET A 145 22.02 3.83 1.16
CA MET A 145 22.20 5.25 1.40
C MET A 145 21.41 5.67 2.65
N LYS A 146 20.11 5.36 2.69
CA LYS A 146 19.23 5.58 3.84
C LYS A 146 19.81 4.94 5.11
N ALA A 147 20.18 3.68 5.08
CA ALA A 147 20.69 2.98 6.27
C ALA A 147 22.01 3.60 6.80
N ARG A 148 22.92 3.99 5.91
CA ARG A 148 24.23 4.55 6.29
C ARG A 148 24.14 5.99 6.78
N THR A 149 23.25 6.81 6.22
CA THR A 149 23.01 8.18 6.68
C THR A 149 22.29 8.19 8.02
N GLN A 150 21.25 7.35 8.20
CA GLN A 150 20.53 7.22 9.47
C GLN A 150 21.44 6.72 10.61
N SER A 151 22.36 5.79 10.32
CA SER A 151 23.34 5.31 11.31
C SER A 151 24.54 6.25 11.50
N ARG A 152 24.56 7.41 10.82
CA ARG A 152 25.69 8.38 10.80
C ARG A 152 27.04 7.75 10.45
N ASN A 153 27.01 6.63 9.72
CA ASN A 153 28.19 5.93 9.26
C ASN A 153 28.78 6.55 7.99
N MET A 154 27.92 7.22 7.21
CA MET A 154 28.29 8.03 6.06
C MET A 154 27.56 9.37 6.14
N PRO A 155 28.19 10.46 5.68
CA PRO A 155 29.55 10.54 5.15
C PRO A 155 30.64 10.28 6.21
N LYS A 156 31.82 9.75 5.82
CA LYS A 156 32.98 9.63 6.72
C LYS A 156 33.65 10.98 6.95
N GLU A 157 33.68 11.78 5.90
CA GLU A 157 34.19 13.15 5.91
C GLU A 157 32.99 14.09 5.99
N GLY A 158 32.92 14.91 7.04
CA GLY A 158 31.79 15.81 7.28
C GLY A 158 30.58 15.12 7.93
N THR A 159 29.51 15.88 8.12
CA THR A 159 28.27 15.41 8.77
C THR A 159 27.06 15.98 8.07
N LEU A 160 26.08 15.13 7.77
CA LEU A 160 24.74 15.58 7.40
C LEU A 160 24.01 16.12 8.63
N THR A 161 23.20 17.15 8.40
CA THR A 161 22.17 17.59 9.35
C THR A 161 21.07 16.53 9.49
N GLN A 162 20.23 16.66 10.51
CA GLN A 162 19.12 15.72 10.67
C GLN A 162 18.10 15.87 9.53
N ASP A 163 17.79 17.10 9.12
CA ASP A 163 16.86 17.38 8.02
C ASP A 163 17.34 16.77 6.69
N GLU A 164 18.64 16.79 6.41
CA GLU A 164 19.22 16.12 5.22
C GLU A 164 19.12 14.58 5.31
N ILE A 165 19.33 14.02 6.50
CA ILE A 165 19.15 12.57 6.75
C ILE A 165 17.70 12.18 6.53
N ASP A 166 16.77 12.99 7.03
CA ASP A 166 15.33 12.75 6.94
C ASP A 166 14.84 12.93 5.49
N ALA A 167 15.32 13.94 4.76
CA ALA A 167 15.03 14.12 3.33
C ALA A 167 15.47 12.90 2.51
N ILE A 168 16.69 12.39 2.72
CA ILE A 168 17.14 11.16 2.05
C ILE A 168 16.23 9.99 2.44
N ALA A 169 15.93 9.81 3.73
CA ALA A 169 15.11 8.70 4.19
C ALA A 169 13.71 8.70 3.58
N CYS A 170 13.04 9.86 3.60
CA CYS A 170 11.70 10.06 3.05
C CYS A 170 11.66 9.86 1.53
N TRP A 171 12.63 10.40 0.79
CA TRP A 171 12.76 10.14 -0.65
C TRP A 171 12.92 8.65 -0.97
N VAL A 172 13.69 7.91 -0.18
CA VAL A 172 13.83 6.46 -0.35
C VAL A 172 12.52 5.74 -0.07
N ASP A 173 11.79 6.13 0.98
CA ASP A 173 10.50 5.54 1.33
C ASP A 173 9.41 5.83 0.29
N ASP A 174 9.51 6.96 -0.41
CA ASP A 174 8.66 7.31 -1.56
C ASP A 174 9.02 6.54 -2.86
N GLY A 175 10.01 5.65 -2.78
CA GLY A 175 10.43 4.79 -3.90
C GLY A 175 11.66 5.28 -4.66
N ALA A 176 12.41 6.25 -4.12
CA ALA A 176 13.66 6.75 -4.68
C ALA A 176 13.54 7.17 -6.15
N LEU A 177 12.52 7.97 -6.47
CA LEU A 177 12.23 8.41 -7.83
C LEU A 177 13.27 9.41 -8.32
N ASN A 178 13.54 9.41 -9.63
CA ASN A 178 14.33 10.46 -10.29
C ASN A 178 13.39 11.56 -10.83
N ASN A 179 12.79 12.30 -9.90
CA ASN A 179 11.81 13.36 -10.16
C ASN A 179 12.43 14.76 -10.04
#